data_AF-A0A9X0TNM1-F1
#
_entry.id   AF-A0A9X0TNM1-F1
#
_cell.length_a   1.000
_cell.length_b   1.000
_cell.length_c   1.000
_cell.angle_alpha   90.00
_cell.angle_beta   90.00
_cell.angle_gamma   90.00
#
_symmetry.space_group_name_H-M   'P 1'
#
loop_
_entity.id
_entity.type
_entity.pdbx_description
1 polymer ?
#
loop_
_entity_poly.entity_id
_entity_poly.type
_entity_poly.pdbx_seq_one_letter_code
_entity_poly.pdbx_strand_id
1 'polypeptide(L)'
;QRSDLPFQFALADAFTICDAYHCAMQAGTNPNRVFLWTGHNDAAARAGGPVIANSHDNFPEHGGHPASYRWASYVERLQKAGVSWQIYQDMADNFTDNPLAGFEAFRQAYRAAPGHDPQLRARGVSTRGLAQLRQD
;
A
#
# COMPACT_ATOMS: atom_id res chain seq x y z
N GLN A 1 -17.64 9.31 24.78
CA GLN A 1 -17.18 8.61 26.01
C GLN A 1 -16.62 7.23 25.63
N ARG A 2 -15.98 6.46 26.55
CA ARG A 2 -15.38 5.14 26.22
C ARG A 2 -16.38 4.15 25.60
N SER A 3 -17.64 4.26 26.00
CA SER A 3 -18.77 3.52 25.43
C SER A 3 -18.96 3.70 23.92
N ASP A 4 -18.41 4.77 23.32
CA ASP A 4 -18.61 5.09 21.91
C ASP A 4 -17.65 4.30 21.00
N LEU A 5 -16.53 3.82 21.56
CA LEU A 5 -15.48 3.08 20.85
C LEU A 5 -15.07 1.80 21.61
N PRO A 6 -16.04 0.92 21.95
CA PRO A 6 -15.80 -0.18 22.90
C PRO A 6 -14.74 -1.16 22.39
N PHE A 7 -14.68 -1.40 21.07
CA PHE A 7 -13.69 -2.28 20.46
C PHE A 7 -12.27 -1.70 20.55
N GLN A 8 -12.09 -0.43 20.24
CA GLN A 8 -10.79 0.24 20.27
C GLN A 8 -10.26 0.33 21.71
N PHE A 9 -11.12 0.62 22.69
CA PHE A 9 -10.73 0.60 24.09
C PHE A 9 -10.38 -0.81 24.58
N ALA A 10 -11.11 -1.84 24.14
CA ALA A 10 -10.75 -3.22 24.47
C ALA A 10 -9.36 -3.61 23.92
N LEU A 11 -9.01 -3.18 22.69
CA LEU A 11 -7.66 -3.37 22.15
C LEU A 11 -6.60 -2.60 22.95
N ALA A 12 -6.87 -1.34 23.27
CA ALA A 12 -5.98 -0.49 24.05
C ALA A 12 -5.69 -1.04 25.46
N ASP A 13 -6.70 -1.66 26.09
CA ASP A 13 -6.56 -2.26 27.42
C ASP A 13 -5.82 -3.62 27.39
N ALA A 14 -5.83 -4.31 26.24
CA ALA A 14 -5.22 -5.63 26.08
C ALA A 14 -3.76 -5.59 25.57
N PHE A 15 -3.34 -4.52 24.91
CA PHE A 15 -2.05 -4.43 24.22
C PHE A 15 -1.29 -3.13 24.54
N THR A 16 0.00 -3.11 24.22
CA THR A 16 0.85 -1.91 24.36
C THR A 16 0.38 -0.80 23.42
N ILE A 17 0.31 0.42 23.97
CA ILE A 17 0.02 1.64 23.21
C ILE A 17 1.33 2.40 22.98
N CYS A 18 1.56 2.81 21.74
CA CYS A 18 2.58 3.79 21.38
C CYS A 18 1.94 5.19 21.37
N ASP A 19 1.82 5.82 22.54
CA ASP A 19 1.11 7.08 22.74
C ASP A 19 1.81 8.31 22.12
N ALA A 20 3.05 8.16 21.68
CA ALA A 20 3.81 9.14 20.90
C ALA A 20 3.92 8.80 19.39
N TYR A 21 3.01 7.96 18.86
CA TYR A 21 2.97 7.65 17.42
C TYR A 21 2.54 8.86 16.59
N HIS A 22 3.24 9.10 15.48
CA HIS A 22 2.94 10.15 14.51
C HIS A 22 3.03 9.61 13.08
N CYS A 23 2.29 10.25 12.17
CA CYS A 23 2.47 10.04 10.73
C CYS A 23 3.92 10.33 10.32
N ALA A 24 4.42 9.62 9.30
CA ALA A 24 5.79 9.80 8.81
C ALA A 24 6.05 11.23 8.31
N MET A 25 5.02 11.90 7.79
CA MET A 25 5.09 13.29 7.35
C MET A 25 3.73 14.00 7.48
N GLN A 26 3.78 15.32 7.68
CA GLN A 26 2.60 16.21 7.65
C GLN A 26 2.15 16.45 6.20
N ALA A 27 1.58 15.41 5.58
CA ALA A 27 1.07 15.43 4.21
C ALA A 27 -0.19 14.58 4.09
N GLY A 28 -0.68 14.40 2.86
CA GLY A 28 -1.88 13.60 2.58
C GLY A 28 -1.72 12.10 2.86
N THR A 29 -2.77 11.35 2.50
CA THR A 29 -2.87 9.89 2.62
C THR A 29 -1.73 9.17 1.89
N ASN A 30 -1.56 9.40 0.59
CA ASN A 30 -0.62 8.61 -0.21
C ASN A 30 0.84 8.75 0.24
N PRO A 31 1.36 9.97 0.54
CA PRO A 31 2.72 10.11 1.09
C PRO A 31 2.97 9.24 2.33
N ASN A 32 2.01 9.20 3.26
CA ASN A 32 2.13 8.39 4.47
C ASN A 32 1.98 6.88 4.21
N ARG A 33 1.13 6.48 3.26
CA ARG A 33 1.03 5.07 2.81
C ARG A 33 2.32 4.62 2.15
N VAL A 34 2.89 5.41 1.23
CA VAL A 34 4.17 5.13 0.59
C VAL A 34 5.28 4.96 1.63
N PHE A 35 5.31 5.81 2.65
CA PHE A 35 6.27 5.68 3.74
C PHE A 35 6.06 4.39 4.55
N LEU A 36 4.82 4.05 4.90
CA LEU A 36 4.49 2.79 5.58
C LEU A 36 4.96 1.56 4.78
N TRP A 37 4.75 1.57 3.46
CA TRP A 37 5.07 0.44 2.60
C TRP A 37 6.54 0.36 2.18
N THR A 38 7.32 1.46 2.26
CA THR A 38 8.67 1.47 1.67
C THR A 38 9.76 2.04 2.57
N GLY A 39 9.38 2.67 3.69
CA GLY A 39 10.30 3.31 4.63
C GLY A 39 10.87 4.65 4.17
N HIS A 40 10.49 5.17 2.99
CA HIS A 40 10.87 6.51 2.53
C HIS A 40 9.88 7.04 1.48
N ASN A 41 10.02 8.30 1.06
CA ASN A 41 9.20 8.92 0.01
C ASN A 41 10.02 9.36 -1.22
N ASP A 42 11.21 8.79 -1.40
CA ASP A 42 12.21 9.19 -2.40
C ASP A 42 12.58 10.69 -2.34
N ALA A 43 13.02 11.16 -1.17
CA ALA A 43 13.36 12.57 -0.92
C ALA A 43 14.41 13.16 -1.88
N ALA A 44 15.27 12.33 -2.48
CA ALA A 44 16.28 12.75 -3.45
C ALA A 44 15.76 12.80 -4.91
N ALA A 45 14.48 12.50 -5.14
CA ALA A 45 13.81 12.54 -6.44
C ALA A 45 14.46 11.65 -7.53
N ARG A 46 15.02 10.49 -7.15
CA ARG A 46 15.79 9.65 -8.09
C ARG A 46 14.95 8.57 -8.77
N ALA A 47 13.80 8.25 -8.19
CA ALA A 47 13.01 7.08 -8.53
C ALA A 47 11.52 7.40 -8.70
N GLY A 48 11.15 8.66 -8.97
CA GLY A 48 9.78 9.07 -9.26
C GLY A 48 9.06 9.76 -8.10
N GLY A 49 9.72 9.93 -6.94
CA GLY A 49 9.30 10.89 -5.93
C GLY A 49 9.91 12.29 -6.14
N PRO A 50 9.89 13.16 -5.11
CA PRO A 50 9.44 12.89 -3.76
C PRO A 50 7.92 12.79 -3.68
N VAL A 51 7.42 11.82 -2.92
CA VAL A 51 5.97 11.69 -2.69
C VAL A 51 5.57 12.63 -1.57
N ILE A 52 4.95 13.76 -1.94
CA ILE A 52 4.55 14.84 -1.01
C ILE A 52 3.06 15.21 -1.13
N ALA A 53 2.34 14.63 -2.09
CA ALA A 53 0.92 14.86 -2.33
C ALA A 53 0.23 13.56 -2.75
N ASN A 54 -1.10 13.52 -2.61
CA ASN A 54 -1.94 12.45 -3.13
C ASN A 54 -1.85 12.44 -4.66
N SER A 55 -1.27 11.37 -5.21
CA SER A 55 -0.89 11.21 -6.63
C SER A 55 -0.50 9.76 -6.84
N HIS A 56 -0.54 9.23 -8.07
CA HIS A 56 -0.26 7.80 -8.34
C HIS A 56 -1.24 6.82 -7.69
N ASP A 57 -2.34 7.39 -7.20
CA ASP A 57 -3.47 6.82 -6.49
C ASP A 57 -4.30 5.79 -7.28
N ASN A 58 -4.02 5.67 -8.58
CA ASN A 58 -4.58 4.65 -9.47
C ASN A 58 -3.58 4.31 -10.60
N PHE A 59 -3.89 3.28 -11.37
CA PHE A 59 -3.18 2.98 -12.61
C PHE A 59 -3.40 4.09 -13.64
N PRO A 60 -2.41 4.39 -14.50
CA PRO A 60 -2.56 5.37 -15.59
C PRO A 60 -3.77 5.12 -16.50
N GLU A 61 -4.10 3.85 -16.71
CA GLU A 61 -5.26 3.37 -17.48
C GLU A 61 -6.60 3.84 -16.90
N HIS A 62 -6.63 4.14 -15.61
CA HIS A 62 -7.82 4.58 -14.86
C HIS A 62 -7.68 6.02 -14.37
N GLY A 63 -6.93 6.85 -15.10
CA GLY A 63 -6.75 8.28 -14.79
C GLY A 63 -5.72 8.56 -13.68
N GLY A 64 -4.93 7.56 -13.29
CA GLY A 64 -3.81 7.74 -12.37
C GLY A 64 -2.63 8.50 -12.97
N HIS A 65 -1.69 8.90 -12.11
CA HIS A 65 -0.51 9.66 -12.54
C HIS A 65 0.39 8.81 -13.49
N PRO A 66 0.87 9.37 -14.62
CA PRO A 66 1.55 8.59 -15.66
C PRO A 66 2.94 8.09 -15.26
N ALA A 67 3.72 8.89 -14.51
CA ALA A 67 5.01 8.44 -13.98
C ALA A 67 4.79 7.36 -12.91
N SER A 68 5.79 6.50 -12.69
CA SER A 68 5.78 5.46 -11.65
C SER A 68 6.87 5.68 -10.61
N TYR A 69 6.66 5.10 -9.44
CA TYR A 69 7.68 4.89 -8.42
C TYR A 69 8.54 3.67 -8.79
N ARG A 70 9.86 3.81 -8.72
CA ARG A 70 10.85 2.84 -9.24
C ARG A 70 11.75 2.23 -8.16
N TRP A 71 11.30 2.22 -6.91
CA TRP A 71 11.98 1.56 -5.79
C TRP A 71 11.13 0.43 -5.23
N ALA A 72 11.75 -0.47 -4.46
CA ALA A 72 11.09 -1.66 -3.95
C ALA A 72 10.25 -1.38 -2.69
N SER A 73 9.04 -1.91 -2.68
CA SER A 73 8.13 -1.94 -1.54
C SER A 73 8.44 -3.07 -0.55
N TYR A 74 7.82 -3.03 0.62
CA TYR A 74 7.96 -4.04 1.67
C TYR A 74 7.44 -5.41 1.23
N VAL A 75 6.33 -5.45 0.48
CA VAL A 75 5.78 -6.73 -0.03
C VAL A 75 6.68 -7.40 -1.05
N GLU A 76 7.38 -6.62 -1.89
CA GLU A 76 8.40 -7.17 -2.79
C GLU A 76 9.56 -7.79 -2.00
N ARG A 77 9.93 -7.19 -0.86
CA ARG A 77 10.95 -7.74 0.06
C ARG A 77 10.48 -9.03 0.72
N LEU A 78 9.22 -9.09 1.20
CA LEU A 78 8.62 -10.30 1.75
C LEU A 78 8.59 -11.42 0.69
N GLN A 79 8.15 -11.10 -0.52
CA GLN A 79 8.11 -12.04 -1.64
C GLN A 79 9.48 -12.62 -1.95
N LYS A 80 10.49 -11.76 -2.09
CA LYS A 80 11.87 -12.19 -2.37
C LYS A 80 12.44 -13.06 -1.24
N ALA A 81 12.04 -12.83 0.00
CA ALA A 81 12.43 -13.63 1.16
C ALA A 81 11.65 -14.95 1.28
N GLY A 82 10.70 -15.24 0.38
CA GLY A 82 9.84 -16.44 0.44
C GLY A 82 8.76 -16.35 1.52
N VAL A 83 8.48 -15.15 2.05
CA VAL A 83 7.44 -14.93 3.05
C VAL A 83 6.10 -14.67 2.36
N SER A 84 5.07 -15.43 2.75
CA SER A 84 3.70 -15.23 2.27
C SER A 84 3.16 -13.86 2.72
N TRP A 85 2.44 -13.16 1.83
CA TRP A 85 1.83 -11.86 2.08
C TRP A 85 0.57 -11.68 1.22
N GLN A 86 -0.46 -10.98 1.69
CA GLN A 86 -1.64 -10.74 0.86
C GLN A 86 -2.24 -9.40 1.22
N ILE A 87 -2.61 -8.61 0.20
CA ILE A 87 -3.43 -7.42 0.40
C ILE A 87 -4.89 -7.81 0.24
N TYR A 88 -5.68 -7.49 1.26
CA TYR A 88 -7.13 -7.65 1.26
C TYR A 88 -7.75 -6.28 1.08
N GLN A 89 -8.21 -6.02 -0.14
CA GLN A 89 -8.76 -4.74 -0.54
C GLN A 89 -9.78 -4.98 -1.65
N ASP A 90 -10.85 -4.18 -1.65
CA ASP A 90 -11.67 -4.02 -2.84
C ASP A 90 -11.05 -2.94 -3.73
N MET A 91 -10.56 -3.33 -4.91
CA MET A 91 -9.95 -2.41 -5.86
C MET A 91 -10.98 -1.49 -6.53
N ALA A 92 -12.27 -1.83 -6.50
CA ALA A 92 -13.33 -0.93 -6.95
C ALA A 92 -13.64 0.17 -5.92
N ASP A 93 -13.31 -0.05 -4.64
CA ASP A 93 -13.58 0.84 -3.51
C ASP A 93 -12.32 1.10 -2.67
N ASN A 94 -11.21 1.39 -3.35
CA ASN A 94 -9.89 1.50 -2.74
C ASN A 94 -9.58 2.92 -2.22
N PHE A 95 -10.37 3.94 -2.58
CA PHE A 95 -10.15 5.36 -2.21
C PHE A 95 -8.69 5.82 -2.19
N THR A 96 -7.87 5.25 -3.09
CA THR A 96 -6.45 5.57 -3.21
C THR A 96 -5.53 5.13 -2.06
N ASP A 97 -5.99 4.24 -1.18
CA ASP A 97 -5.26 3.79 0.01
C ASP A 97 -4.18 2.73 -0.26
N ASN A 98 -4.30 1.98 -1.35
CA ASN A 98 -3.25 1.05 -1.80
C ASN A 98 -2.26 1.75 -2.75
N PRO A 99 -1.05 2.14 -2.28
CA PRO A 99 -0.12 2.91 -3.10
C PRO A 99 0.58 2.06 -4.17
N LEU A 100 0.41 0.73 -4.14
CA LEU A 100 1.12 -0.18 -5.05
C LEU A 100 0.77 0.05 -6.52
N ALA A 101 -0.42 0.60 -6.84
CA ALA A 101 -0.76 1.03 -8.20
C ALA A 101 0.22 2.10 -8.75
N GLY A 102 0.91 2.83 -7.88
CA GLY A 102 1.94 3.80 -8.24
C GLY A 102 3.29 3.20 -8.59
N PHE A 103 3.57 1.95 -8.21
CA PHE A 103 4.87 1.32 -8.35
C PHE A 103 5.04 0.61 -9.69
N GLU A 104 6.21 0.76 -10.30
CA GLU A 104 6.50 0.23 -11.64
C GLU A 104 6.32 -1.29 -11.73
N ALA A 105 6.80 -2.05 -10.74
CA ALA A 105 6.67 -3.51 -10.73
C ALA A 105 5.21 -3.97 -10.76
N PHE A 106 4.33 -3.28 -10.03
CA PHE A 106 2.89 -3.57 -9.99
C PHE A 106 2.18 -3.12 -11.26
N ARG A 107 2.60 -2.01 -11.87
CA ARG A 107 2.09 -1.59 -13.19
C ARG A 107 2.48 -2.58 -14.29
N GLN A 108 3.71 -3.06 -14.27
CA GLN A 108 4.17 -4.12 -15.19
C GLN A 108 3.36 -5.40 -14.98
N ALA A 109 3.14 -5.81 -13.73
CA ALA A 109 2.31 -6.97 -13.41
C ALA A 109 0.83 -6.79 -13.83
N TYR A 110 0.28 -5.60 -13.61
CA TYR A 110 -1.09 -5.25 -14.03
C TYR A 110 -1.27 -5.40 -15.55
N ARG A 111 -0.31 -4.90 -16.33
CA ARG A 111 -0.28 -4.97 -17.80
C ARG A 111 0.17 -6.33 -18.36
N ALA A 112 0.56 -7.26 -17.50
CA ALA A 112 1.21 -8.51 -17.90
C ALA A 112 2.42 -8.30 -18.82
N ALA A 113 3.26 -7.31 -18.52
CA ALA A 113 4.45 -6.98 -19.32
C ALA A 113 5.45 -8.15 -19.38
N PRO A 114 6.27 -8.28 -20.44
CA PRO A 114 7.28 -9.34 -20.50
C PRO A 114 8.19 -9.35 -19.26
N GLY A 115 8.35 -10.52 -18.64
CA GLY A 115 9.18 -10.69 -17.43
C GLY A 115 8.57 -10.20 -16.12
N HIS A 116 7.30 -9.78 -16.11
CA HIS A 116 6.61 -9.41 -14.86
C HIS A 116 6.45 -10.61 -13.92
N ASP A 117 6.32 -10.31 -12.63
CA ASP A 117 5.91 -11.28 -11.63
C ASP A 117 4.37 -11.27 -11.49
N PRO A 118 3.65 -12.35 -11.87
CA PRO A 118 2.19 -12.39 -11.84
C PRO A 118 1.63 -12.36 -10.41
N GLN A 119 2.42 -12.75 -9.39
CA GLN A 119 1.98 -12.74 -8.00
C GLN A 119 1.83 -11.31 -7.48
N LEU A 120 2.62 -10.34 -7.98
CA LEU A 120 2.46 -8.94 -7.59
C LEU A 120 1.07 -8.42 -7.95
N ARG A 121 0.55 -8.79 -9.13
CA ARG A 121 -0.83 -8.47 -9.53
C ARG A 121 -1.84 -9.19 -8.66
N ALA A 122 -1.72 -10.51 -8.56
CA ALA A 122 -2.72 -11.35 -7.88
C ALA A 122 -2.85 -11.02 -6.39
N ARG A 123 -1.74 -10.69 -5.74
CA ARG A 123 -1.68 -10.51 -4.28
C ARG A 123 -1.72 -9.05 -3.85
N GLY A 124 -1.27 -8.14 -4.71
CA GLY A 124 -1.09 -6.73 -4.36
C GLY A 124 -2.09 -5.75 -4.94
N VAL A 125 -2.64 -6.01 -6.14
CA VAL A 125 -3.47 -5.03 -6.87
C VAL A 125 -4.68 -5.67 -7.57
N SER A 126 -5.22 -6.72 -6.97
CA SER A 126 -6.46 -7.38 -7.40
C SER A 126 -7.43 -7.48 -6.21
N THR A 127 -8.74 -7.40 -6.46
CA THR A 127 -9.73 -7.48 -5.38
C THR A 127 -9.64 -8.82 -4.65
N ARG A 128 -9.41 -8.76 -3.34
CA ARG A 128 -9.52 -9.92 -2.42
C ARG A 128 -10.24 -9.47 -1.16
N GLY A 129 -11.50 -9.90 -1.01
CA GLY A 129 -12.37 -9.48 0.07
C GLY A 129 -12.35 -10.44 1.27
N LEU A 130 -13.24 -10.15 2.22
CA LEU A 130 -13.36 -10.92 3.47
C LEU A 130 -13.74 -12.39 3.27
N ALA A 131 -14.48 -12.71 2.20
CA ALA A 131 -14.84 -14.08 1.88
C ALA A 131 -13.61 -14.94 1.55
N GLN A 132 -12.65 -14.37 0.81
CA GLN A 132 -11.39 -15.01 0.50
C GLN A 132 -10.44 -15.02 1.70
N LEU A 133 -10.41 -13.95 2.52
CA LEU A 133 -9.64 -13.93 3.78
C LEU A 133 -10.02 -15.10 4.70
N ARG A 134 -11.30 -15.47 4.76
CA ARG A 134 -11.75 -16.61 5.57
C ARG A 134 -11.19 -17.95 5.10
N GLN A 135 -10.75 -18.04 3.84
CA GLN A 135 -10.25 -19.28 3.23
C GLN A 135 -8.72 -19.43 3.33
N ASP A 136 -8.01 -18.35 3.71
CA ASP A 136 -6.55 -18.30 3.87
C ASP A 136 -6.11 -18.68 5.30
#